data_AF-A0A928CJ20-F1
#
_entry.id   AF-A0A928CJ20-F1
#
_cell.length_a   1.000
_cell.length_b   1.000
_cell.length_c   1.000
_cell.angle_alpha   90.00
_cell.angle_beta   90.00
_cell.angle_gamma   90.00
#
_symmetry.space_group_name_H-M   'P 1'
#
loop_
_entity.id
_entity.type
_entity.pdbx_description
1 polymer ?
#
loop_
_entity_poly.entity_id
_entity_poly.type
_entity_poly.pdbx_seq_one_letter_code
_entity_poly.pdbx_strand_id
1 'polypeptide(L)'
;MISAVKKILLLLIPFVFFSCGMTVEDASFTAKLDTIDKLIFQSQYTDAQKILKSIEGKSYTAFQYIAISKRYINMKNFESAEKILAKAYKKHPKNSQVLAVYTWVLLQLEDFESASNISE
;
A
#
# COMPACT_ATOMS: atom_id res chain seq x y z
N MET A 1 -32.22 44.32 -7.35
CA MET A 1 -30.86 43.73 -7.27
C MET A 1 -30.65 42.69 -6.15
N ILE A 2 -31.62 42.43 -5.26
CA ILE A 2 -31.45 41.45 -4.15
C ILE A 2 -31.73 39.98 -4.58
N SER A 3 -32.42 39.75 -5.70
CA SER A 3 -32.77 38.39 -6.19
C SER A 3 -31.63 37.67 -6.93
N ALA A 4 -30.70 38.41 -7.55
CA ALA A 4 -29.60 37.83 -8.32
C ALA A 4 -28.48 37.27 -7.43
N VAL A 5 -28.19 37.93 -6.30
CA VAL A 5 -27.14 37.51 -5.35
C VAL A 5 -27.52 36.19 -4.66
N LYS A 6 -28.82 35.99 -4.38
CA LYS A 6 -29.32 34.78 -3.71
C LYS A 6 -29.26 33.53 -4.60
N LYS A 7 -29.35 33.70 -5.93
CA LYS A 7 -29.21 32.60 -6.91
C LYS A 7 -27.75 32.23 -7.16
N ILE A 8 -26.84 33.18 -7.07
CA ILE A 8 -25.39 32.95 -7.23
C ILE A 8 -24.83 32.19 -6.03
N LEU A 9 -25.32 32.47 -4.81
CA LEU A 9 -24.90 31.74 -3.60
C LEU A 9 -25.37 30.27 -3.58
N LEU A 10 -26.43 29.93 -4.31
CA LEU A 10 -26.99 28.57 -4.36
C LEU A 10 -26.27 27.64 -5.37
N LEU A 11 -25.37 28.17 -6.21
CA LEU A 11 -24.69 27.41 -7.27
C LEU A 11 -23.30 26.86 -6.87
N LEU A 12 -22.82 27.17 -5.66
CA LEU A 12 -21.51 26.74 -5.15
C LEU A 12 -21.57 25.49 -4.24
N ILE A 13 -22.69 24.75 -4.21
CA ILE A 13 -22.94 23.64 -3.27
C ILE A 13 -23.04 22.22 -3.93
N PRO A 14 -22.44 21.92 -5.10
CA PRO A 14 -22.24 20.50 -5.44
C PRO A 14 -20.77 20.09 -5.63
N PHE A 15 -19.78 20.89 -5.22
CA PHE A 15 -18.37 20.54 -5.40
C PHE A 15 -17.72 19.77 -4.24
N VAL A 16 -18.42 19.54 -3.12
CA VAL A 16 -17.83 18.97 -1.89
C VAL A 16 -18.14 17.47 -1.71
N PHE A 17 -18.93 16.85 -2.59
CA PHE A 17 -19.34 15.44 -2.42
C PHE A 17 -18.55 14.41 -3.25
N PHE A 18 -17.53 14.84 -4.01
CA PHE A 18 -16.74 13.94 -4.86
C PHE A 18 -15.42 13.46 -4.22
N SER A 19 -15.41 13.23 -2.91
CA SER A 19 -14.24 12.69 -2.21
C SER A 19 -14.54 11.37 -1.51
N CYS A 20 -15.07 10.41 -2.26
CA CYS A 20 -14.92 9.00 -1.90
C CYS A 20 -14.81 8.17 -3.19
N GLY A 21 -13.66 8.29 -3.86
CA GLY A 21 -13.31 7.48 -5.03
C GLY A 21 -12.76 6.10 -4.63
N MET A 22 -13.34 5.44 -3.64
CA MET A 22 -12.95 4.08 -3.29
C MET A 22 -13.63 3.09 -4.23
N THR A 23 -12.84 2.28 -4.93
CA THR A 23 -13.36 1.16 -5.72
C THR A 23 -13.75 0.01 -4.80
N VAL A 24 -14.65 -0.86 -5.25
CA VAL A 24 -15.09 -2.05 -4.49
C VAL A 24 -13.90 -2.98 -4.22
N GLU A 25 -12.97 -3.07 -5.17
CA GLU A 25 -11.73 -3.82 -5.08
C GLU A 25 -10.81 -3.30 -3.97
N ASP A 26 -10.65 -1.98 -3.86
CA ASP A 26 -9.82 -1.36 -2.81
C ASP A 26 -10.42 -1.53 -1.41
N ALA A 27 -11.76 -1.47 -1.30
CA ALA A 27 -12.46 -1.76 -0.05
C ALA A 27 -12.24 -3.22 0.39
N SER A 28 -12.35 -4.17 -0.55
CA SER A 28 -12.09 -5.60 -0.30
C SER A 28 -10.64 -5.87 0.10
N PHE A 29 -9.69 -5.18 -0.53
CA PHE A 29 -8.27 -5.28 -0.16
C PHE A 29 -8.02 -4.78 1.27
N THR A 30 -8.53 -3.60 1.60
CA THR A 30 -8.34 -2.99 2.92
C THR A 30 -8.93 -3.85 4.04
N ALA A 31 -10.15 -4.38 3.85
CA ALA A 31 -10.78 -5.27 4.84
C ALA A 31 -9.96 -6.55 5.11
N LYS A 32 -9.27 -7.08 4.07
CA LYS A 32 -8.36 -8.21 4.26
C LYS A 32 -7.11 -7.81 5.01
N LEU A 33 -6.56 -6.61 4.78
CA LEU A 33 -5.45 -6.08 5.57
C LEU A 33 -5.82 -5.93 7.04
N ASP A 34 -7.02 -5.44 7.36
CA ASP A 34 -7.49 -5.34 8.76
C ASP A 34 -7.53 -6.71 9.44
N THR A 35 -7.97 -7.73 8.70
CA THR A 35 -7.98 -9.12 9.18
C THR A 35 -6.56 -9.62 9.43
N ILE A 36 -5.63 -9.35 8.50
CA ILE A 36 -4.21 -9.69 8.65
C ILE A 36 -3.60 -8.99 9.87
N ASP A 37 -3.86 -7.69 10.03
CA ASP A 37 -3.30 -6.88 11.12
C ASP A 37 -3.80 -7.39 12.49
N LYS A 38 -5.07 -7.81 12.57
CA LYS A 38 -5.60 -8.51 13.75
C LYS A 38 -4.87 -9.83 14.03
N LEU A 39 -4.63 -10.65 13.02
CA LEU A 39 -3.89 -11.91 13.17
C LEU A 39 -2.44 -11.68 13.60
N ILE A 40 -1.77 -10.67 13.04
CA ILE A 40 -0.41 -10.27 13.43
C ILE A 40 -0.38 -9.83 14.90
N PHE A 41 -1.34 -9.01 15.32
CA PHE A 41 -1.48 -8.61 16.72
C PHE A 41 -1.65 -9.81 17.67
N GLN A 42 -2.37 -10.83 17.22
CA GLN A 42 -2.57 -12.09 17.95
C GLN A 42 -1.40 -13.09 17.78
N SER A 43 -0.31 -12.69 17.13
CA SER A 43 0.84 -13.56 16.80
C SER A 43 0.50 -14.79 15.95
N GLN A 44 -0.65 -14.79 15.26
CA GLN A 44 -1.10 -15.85 14.36
C GLN A 44 -0.47 -15.67 12.97
N TYR A 45 0.86 -15.71 12.90
CA TYR A 45 1.60 -15.36 11.69
C TYR A 45 1.38 -16.33 10.53
N THR A 46 1.10 -17.61 10.79
CA THR A 46 0.79 -18.59 9.73
C THR A 46 -0.49 -18.23 9.00
N ASP A 47 -1.53 -17.84 9.73
CA ASP A 47 -2.82 -17.46 9.16
C ASP A 47 -2.72 -16.11 8.45
N ALA A 48 -2.02 -15.14 9.04
CA ALA A 48 -1.72 -13.85 8.41
C ALA A 48 -1.01 -14.04 7.05
N GLN A 49 0.02 -14.89 7.01
CA GLN A 49 0.74 -15.21 5.78
C GLN A 49 -0.14 -15.90 4.73
N LYS A 50 -1.06 -16.77 5.15
CA LYS A 50 -2.01 -17.43 4.23
C LYS A 50 -2.91 -16.40 3.55
N ILE A 51 -3.44 -15.43 4.31
CA ILE A 51 -4.27 -14.37 3.74
C ILE A 51 -3.42 -13.45 2.84
N LEU A 52 -2.22 -13.06 3.25
CA LEU A 52 -1.30 -12.25 2.43
C LEU A 52 -1.04 -12.90 1.06
N LYS A 53 -0.70 -14.19 1.04
CA LYS A 53 -0.52 -14.95 -0.20
C LYS A 53 -1.79 -15.01 -1.04
N SER A 54 -2.97 -15.07 -0.42
CA SER A 54 -4.24 -15.11 -1.15
C SER A 54 -4.60 -13.78 -1.82
N ILE A 55 -4.08 -12.66 -1.31
CA ILE A 55 -4.39 -11.35 -1.87
C ILE A 55 -3.40 -10.96 -2.96
N GLU A 56 -2.16 -11.47 -2.93
CA GLU A 56 -1.08 -11.20 -3.90
C GLU A 56 -1.57 -11.26 -5.36
N GLY A 57 -1.52 -10.11 -6.04
CA GLY A 57 -2.19 -9.88 -7.32
C GLY A 57 -1.26 -9.30 -8.37
N LYS A 58 -1.59 -9.54 -9.65
CA LYS A 58 -0.78 -9.13 -10.80
C LYS A 58 -0.94 -7.64 -11.19
N SER A 59 -1.90 -6.89 -10.66
CA SER A 59 -2.19 -5.50 -11.06
C SER A 59 -2.08 -4.48 -9.92
N TYR A 60 -1.13 -4.66 -9.01
CA TYR A 60 -0.99 -3.78 -7.86
C TYR A 60 -0.42 -2.40 -8.15
N THR A 61 -1.00 -1.42 -7.46
CA THR A 61 -0.40 -0.10 -7.27
C THR A 61 0.84 -0.19 -6.40
N ALA A 62 1.72 0.82 -6.47
CA ALA A 62 2.88 0.91 -5.57
C ALA A 62 2.46 0.84 -4.09
N PHE A 63 1.33 1.48 -3.75
CA PHE A 63 0.76 1.45 -2.40
C PHE A 63 0.40 0.04 -1.95
N GLN A 64 -0.28 -0.75 -2.79
CA GLN A 64 -0.68 -2.12 -2.45
C GLN A 64 0.54 -3.03 -2.24
N TYR A 65 1.58 -2.91 -3.07
CA TYR A 65 2.84 -3.60 -2.85
C TYR A 65 3.46 -3.26 -1.49
N ILE A 66 3.61 -1.96 -1.19
CA ILE A 66 4.18 -1.49 0.08
C ILE A 66 3.32 -1.96 1.26
N ALA A 67 2.00 -1.90 1.13
CA ALA A 67 1.07 -2.30 2.17
C ALA A 67 1.26 -3.78 2.55
N ILE A 68 1.40 -4.67 1.57
CA ILE A 68 1.66 -6.11 1.79
C ILE A 68 3.04 -6.31 2.41
N SER A 69 4.08 -5.70 1.86
CA SER A 69 5.45 -5.83 2.36
C SER A 69 5.57 -5.39 3.82
N LYS A 70 4.91 -4.30 4.22
CA LYS A 70 4.87 -3.85 5.62
C LYS A 70 4.35 -4.91 6.58
N ARG A 71 3.38 -5.73 6.18
CA ARG A 71 2.86 -6.80 7.05
C ARG A 71 3.84 -7.95 7.17
N TYR A 72 4.52 -8.32 6.08
CA TYR A 72 5.64 -9.26 6.17
C TYR A 72 6.77 -8.72 7.08
N ILE A 73 7.09 -7.43 6.99
CA ILE A 73 8.05 -6.75 7.88
C ILE A 73 7.61 -6.82 9.35
N ASN A 74 6.34 -6.54 9.65
CA ASN A 74 5.80 -6.61 11.02
C ASN A 74 5.93 -8.03 11.63
N MET A 75 5.92 -9.07 10.79
CA MET A 75 6.16 -10.45 11.18
C MET A 75 7.64 -10.85 11.16
N LYS A 76 8.56 -9.90 10.93
CA LYS A 76 10.00 -10.13 10.72
C LYS A 76 10.34 -11.09 9.56
N ASN A 77 9.42 -11.24 8.60
CA ASN A 77 9.61 -12.07 7.42
C ASN A 77 10.18 -11.23 6.27
N PHE A 78 11.46 -10.84 6.39
CA PHE A 78 12.12 -9.93 5.45
C PHE A 78 12.29 -10.54 4.06
N GLU A 79 12.50 -11.85 3.94
CA GLU A 79 12.58 -12.54 2.65
C GLU A 79 11.29 -12.43 1.84
N SER A 80 10.13 -12.55 2.50
CA SER A 80 8.85 -12.39 1.79
C SER A 80 8.60 -10.92 1.45
N ALA A 81 9.02 -9.98 2.31
CA ALA A 81 8.94 -8.56 2.02
C ALA A 81 9.79 -8.17 0.79
N GLU A 82 11.02 -8.69 0.70
CA GLU A 82 11.94 -8.54 -0.43
C GLU A 82 11.29 -9.00 -1.74
N LYS A 83 10.74 -10.22 -1.77
CA LYS A 83 10.10 -10.76 -2.98
C LYS A 83 8.95 -9.90 -3.51
N ILE A 84 8.20 -9.26 -2.62
CA ILE A 84 7.11 -8.35 -2.99
C ILE A 84 7.67 -7.00 -3.45
N LEU A 85 8.68 -6.47 -2.78
CA LEU A 85 9.31 -5.19 -3.13
C LEU A 85 10.12 -5.27 -4.42
N ALA A 86 10.78 -6.40 -4.72
CA ALA A 86 11.44 -6.64 -6.00
C ALA A 86 10.45 -6.56 -7.17
N LYS A 87 9.22 -7.10 -7.00
CA LYS A 87 8.14 -6.96 -8.00
C LYS A 87 7.66 -5.50 -8.08
N ALA A 88 7.55 -4.83 -6.94
CA ALA A 88 7.14 -3.43 -6.88
C ALA A 88 8.14 -2.53 -7.62
N TYR A 89 9.44 -2.72 -7.38
CA TYR A 89 10.53 -1.98 -8.01
C TYR A 89 10.53 -2.16 -9.53
N LYS A 90 10.36 -3.39 -10.04
CA LYS A 90 10.25 -3.64 -11.48
C LYS A 90 9.11 -2.88 -12.15
N LYS A 91 7.99 -2.67 -11.45
CA LYS A 91 6.80 -2.00 -12.01
C LYS A 91 6.77 -0.50 -11.77
N HIS A 92 7.35 -0.08 -10.66
CA HIS A 92 7.31 1.30 -10.17
C HIS A 92 8.74 1.77 -9.82
N PRO A 93 9.72 1.69 -10.75
CA PRO A 93 11.14 1.86 -10.43
C PRO A 93 11.50 3.25 -9.93
N LYS A 94 10.73 4.27 -10.29
CA LYS A 94 10.94 5.67 -9.87
C LYS A 94 10.07 6.08 -8.67
N ASN A 95 9.32 5.15 -8.08
CA ASN A 95 8.49 5.46 -6.93
C ASN A 95 9.38 5.52 -5.67
N SER A 96 9.56 6.73 -5.14
CA SER A 96 10.45 6.98 -4.00
C SER A 96 10.09 6.17 -2.75
N GLN A 97 8.80 5.87 -2.53
CA GLN A 97 8.39 5.05 -1.40
C GLN A 97 8.76 3.58 -1.58
N VAL A 98 8.62 3.04 -2.81
CA VAL A 98 9.07 1.68 -3.13
C VAL A 98 10.58 1.58 -2.94
N LEU A 99 11.34 2.53 -3.49
CA LEU A 99 12.80 2.57 -3.34
C LEU A 99 13.22 2.61 -1.87
N ALA A 100 12.64 3.51 -1.08
CA ALA A 100 12.98 3.65 0.34
C ALA A 100 12.69 2.37 1.14
N VAL A 101 11.50 1.78 0.97
CA VAL A 101 11.12 0.56 1.70
C VAL A 101 11.94 -0.63 1.22
N TYR A 102 12.22 -0.73 -0.08
CA TYR A 102 13.01 -1.84 -0.63
C TYR A 102 14.47 -1.77 -0.18
N THR A 103 15.08 -0.59 -0.24
CA THR A 103 16.45 -0.36 0.28
C THR A 103 16.53 -0.75 1.75
N TRP A 104 15.56 -0.31 2.56
CA TRP A 104 15.53 -0.66 3.97
C TRP A 104 15.45 -2.17 4.20
N VAL A 105 14.61 -2.89 3.44
CA VAL A 105 14.52 -4.37 3.55
C VAL A 105 15.81 -5.05 3.14
N LEU A 106 16.48 -4.61 2.07
CA LEU A 106 17.76 -5.16 1.65
C LEU A 106 18.84 -4.96 2.72
N LEU A 107 18.84 -3.80 3.39
CA LEU A 107 19.74 -3.56 4.54
C LEU A 107 19.43 -4.49 5.72
N GLN A 108 18.16 -4.82 6.00
CA GLN A 108 17.82 -5.80 7.04
C GLN A 108 18.24 -7.22 6.67
N LEU A 109 18.39 -7.51 5.38
CA LEU A 109 18.89 -8.78 4.84
C LEU A 109 20.42 -8.78 4.64
N GLU A 110 21.10 -7.69 5.00
CA GLU A 110 22.54 -7.49 4.78
C GLU A 110 22.97 -7.57 3.30
N ASP A 111 22.04 -7.38 2.35
CA ASP A 111 22.32 -7.29 0.92
C ASP A 111 22.70 -5.85 0.54
N PHE A 112 23.90 -5.44 0.97
CA PHE A 112 24.41 -4.08 0.79
C PHE A 112 24.65 -3.73 -0.68
N GLU A 113 25.03 -4.71 -1.50
CA GLU A 113 25.27 -4.51 -2.93
C GLU A 113 23.98 -4.13 -3.64
N SER A 114 22.91 -4.92 -3.48
CA SER A 114 21.61 -4.61 -4.06
C SER A 114 21.06 -3.30 -3.50
N ALA A 115 21.23 -3.04 -2.19
CA ALA A 115 20.76 -1.82 -1.56
C ALA A 115 21.43 -0.56 -2.16
N SER A 116 22.74 -0.60 -2.41
CA SER A 116 23.46 0.49 -3.07
C SER A 116 22.93 0.70 -4.49
N ASN A 117 22.83 -0.37 -5.27
CA ASN A 117 22.44 -0.34 -6.68
C ASN A 117 21.04 0.24 -6.93
N ILE A 118 20.10 0.06 -6.00
CA ILE A 118 18.74 0.62 -6.16
C ILE A 118 18.62 2.06 -5.61
N SER A 119 19.62 2.55 -4.91
CA SER A 119 19.62 3.89 -4.29
C SER A 119 20.25 4.98 -5.17
N GLU A 120 20.85 4.60 -6.29
CA GLU A 120 21.44 5.46 -7.33
C GLU A 120 20.42 5.82 -8.43
#